data_AF-A0A3E0CJ24-F1
#
_entry.id   AF-A0A3E0CJ24-F1
#
_cell.length_a   1.000
_cell.length_b   1.000
_cell.length_c   1.000
_cell.angle_alpha   90.00
_cell.angle_beta   90.00
_cell.angle_gamma   90.00
#
_symmetry.space_group_name_H-M   'P 1'
#
loop_
_entity.id
_entity.type
_entity.pdbx_description
1 polymer ?
#
loop_
_entity_poly.entity_id
_entity_poly.type
_entity_poly.pdbx_seq_one_letter_code
_entity_poly.pdbx_strand_id
1 'polypeptide(L)'
;MKIGILGAGFIGRAMATLAKQNGHEVMISNSRDPRTLISTAAALGCAVGTSQEAARFGEVVVVAVPFSSIDALPAAALDGKIAIDTCNHYPERDGEIEALASHATTTSQLLAAALPGARVVKAFNAILARDLETDGSAPHTAKRRALPFAGDDESAKRVVSELLDQFGFDPVDAGALADSWRFERAKPVYCIALDRAGMLEGLAAAQRDVEMAHGSWRH
;
A
#
# COMPACT_ATOMS: atom_id res chain seq x y z
N MET A 1 15.68 5.84 5.61
CA MET A 1 15.47 4.60 6.40
C MET A 1 15.62 3.38 5.50
N LYS A 2 15.59 2.18 6.06
CA LYS A 2 15.57 0.90 5.31
C LYS A 2 14.14 0.48 5.02
N ILE A 3 13.81 0.28 3.75
CA ILE A 3 12.50 -0.16 3.29
C ILE A 3 12.62 -1.54 2.64
N GLY A 4 11.94 -2.52 3.21
CA GLY A 4 11.76 -3.84 2.62
C GLY A 4 10.53 -3.84 1.71
N ILE A 5 10.58 -4.48 0.55
CA ILE A 5 9.44 -4.56 -0.36
C ILE A 5 9.16 -6.03 -0.70
N LEU A 6 8.00 -6.51 -0.26
CA LEU A 6 7.50 -7.85 -0.53
C LEU A 6 6.63 -7.81 -1.78
N GLY A 7 7.20 -8.20 -2.91
CA GLY A 7 6.55 -8.18 -4.21
C GLY A 7 7.20 -7.21 -5.18
N ALA A 8 7.49 -7.67 -6.40
CA ALA A 8 8.16 -6.91 -7.45
C ALA A 8 7.26 -6.59 -8.64
N GLY A 9 5.94 -6.52 -8.41
CA GLY A 9 4.95 -6.05 -9.38
C GLY A 9 5.02 -4.54 -9.60
N PHE A 10 4.03 -3.98 -10.30
CA PHE A 10 4.01 -2.54 -10.62
C PHE A 10 4.09 -1.65 -9.37
N ILE A 11 3.25 -1.89 -8.36
CA ILE A 11 3.26 -1.11 -7.11
C ILE A 11 4.59 -1.27 -6.36
N GLY A 12 5.09 -2.50 -6.18
CA GLY A 12 6.35 -2.73 -5.48
C GLY A 12 7.54 -2.04 -6.16
N ARG A 13 7.58 -2.01 -7.50
CA ARG A 13 8.62 -1.29 -8.25
C ARG A 13 8.46 0.23 -8.15
N ALA A 14 7.25 0.77 -8.23
CA ALA A 14 6.99 2.19 -8.04
C ALA A 14 7.40 2.67 -6.63
N MET A 15 7.05 1.90 -5.60
CA MET A 15 7.47 2.17 -4.22
C MET A 15 8.99 2.11 -4.05
N ALA A 16 9.67 1.16 -4.72
CA ALA A 16 11.12 1.10 -4.74
C ALA A 16 11.74 2.35 -5.39
N THR A 17 11.19 2.79 -6.53
CA THR A 17 11.61 4.01 -7.22
C THR A 17 11.50 5.23 -6.31
N LEU A 18 10.32 5.47 -5.73
CA LEU A 18 10.06 6.61 -4.85
C LEU A 18 10.95 6.61 -3.61
N ALA A 19 11.10 5.45 -2.97
CA ALA A 19 11.97 5.30 -1.81
C ALA A 19 13.43 5.62 -2.16
N LYS A 20 13.93 5.13 -3.29
CA LYS A 20 15.30 5.41 -3.76
C LYS A 20 15.52 6.88 -4.11
N GLN A 21 14.55 7.52 -4.76
CA GLN A 21 14.59 8.95 -5.08
C GLN A 21 14.62 9.83 -3.82
N ASN A 22 13.99 9.38 -2.74
CA ASN A 22 13.98 10.06 -1.44
C ASN A 22 15.10 9.59 -0.48
N GLY A 23 16.17 8.98 -1.03
CA GLY A 23 17.38 8.64 -0.27
C GLY A 23 17.23 7.49 0.73
N HIS A 24 16.19 6.67 0.59
CA HIS A 24 16.04 5.46 1.41
C HIS A 24 16.88 4.29 0.86
N GLU A 25 17.28 3.39 1.74
CA GLU A 25 17.85 2.11 1.34
C GLU A 25 16.73 1.12 1.09
N VAL A 26 16.79 0.36 0.00
CA VAL A 26 15.68 -0.51 -0.43
C VAL A 26 16.20 -1.91 -0.68
N MET A 27 15.44 -2.91 -0.20
CA MET A 27 15.58 -4.30 -0.62
C MET A 27 14.25 -4.81 -1.17
N ILE A 28 14.25 -5.29 -2.41
CA ILE A 28 13.06 -5.83 -3.08
C ILE A 28 13.11 -7.35 -3.18
N SER A 29 11.97 -8.00 -2.99
CA SER A 29 11.80 -9.44 -3.15
C SER A 29 10.62 -9.78 -4.08
N ASN A 30 10.58 -11.03 -4.54
CA ASN A 30 9.41 -11.63 -5.15
C ASN A 30 9.22 -13.07 -4.64
N SER A 31 8.24 -13.80 -5.17
CA SER A 31 7.95 -15.20 -4.79
C SER A 31 8.91 -16.22 -5.41
N ARG A 32 9.83 -15.78 -6.28
CA ARG A 32 10.78 -16.63 -7.00
C ARG A 32 12.17 -16.45 -6.39
N ASP A 33 13.15 -17.07 -7.03
CA ASP A 33 14.56 -16.83 -6.73
C ASP A 33 14.91 -15.32 -6.87
N PRO A 34 15.57 -14.70 -5.87
CA PRO A 34 15.94 -13.28 -5.92
C PRO A 34 16.78 -12.91 -7.13
N ARG A 35 17.53 -13.85 -7.72
CA ARG A 35 18.33 -13.64 -8.94
C ARG A 35 17.47 -13.23 -10.14
N THR A 36 16.18 -13.55 -10.14
CA THR A 36 15.23 -13.09 -11.17
C THR A 36 15.02 -11.57 -11.16
N LEU A 37 15.45 -10.86 -10.11
CA LEU A 37 15.29 -9.42 -9.95
C LEU A 37 16.58 -8.63 -10.22
N ILE A 38 17.71 -9.27 -10.56
CA ILE A 38 19.01 -8.59 -10.70
C ILE A 38 18.94 -7.38 -11.64
N SER A 39 18.33 -7.53 -12.82
CA SER A 39 18.19 -6.43 -13.79
C SER A 39 17.27 -5.31 -13.28
N THR A 40 16.18 -5.69 -12.59
CA THR A 40 15.23 -4.73 -12.01
C THR A 40 15.90 -3.92 -10.89
N ALA A 41 16.65 -4.59 -10.04
CA ALA A 41 17.32 -3.96 -8.92
C ALA A 41 18.50 -3.09 -9.34
N ALA A 42 19.25 -3.51 -10.36
CA ALA A 42 20.28 -2.67 -10.98
C ALA A 42 19.68 -1.39 -11.57
N ALA A 43 18.54 -1.48 -12.26
CA ALA A 43 17.85 -0.31 -12.80
C ALA A 43 17.31 0.64 -11.73
N LEU A 44 16.83 0.10 -10.60
CA LEU A 44 16.29 0.88 -9.48
C LEU A 44 17.38 1.37 -8.50
N GLY A 45 18.58 0.81 -8.53
CA GLY A 45 19.64 1.06 -7.55
C GLY A 45 19.30 0.53 -6.16
N CYS A 46 18.64 -0.63 -6.06
CA CYS A 46 18.26 -1.28 -4.80
C CYS A 46 18.89 -2.66 -4.64
N ALA A 47 18.84 -3.22 -3.43
CA ALA A 47 19.26 -4.58 -3.13
C ALA A 47 18.15 -5.59 -3.48
N VAL A 48 18.53 -6.86 -3.70
CA VAL A 48 17.59 -7.98 -3.87
C VAL A 48 17.75 -8.97 -2.74
N GLY A 49 16.66 -9.61 -2.35
CA GLY A 49 16.68 -10.70 -1.39
C GLY A 49 15.43 -11.56 -1.50
N THR A 50 15.40 -12.61 -0.70
CA THR A 50 14.18 -13.37 -0.42
C THR A 50 13.17 -12.50 0.33
N SER A 51 11.91 -12.94 0.41
CA SER A 51 10.89 -12.25 1.21
C SER A 51 11.31 -12.12 2.68
N GLN A 52 11.95 -13.15 3.23
CA GLN A 52 12.46 -13.14 4.61
C GLN A 52 13.58 -12.10 4.80
N GLU A 53 14.52 -12.00 3.86
CA GLU A 53 15.60 -11.03 3.92
C GLU A 53 15.08 -9.60 3.78
N ALA A 54 14.18 -9.34 2.82
CA ALA A 54 13.57 -8.03 2.64
C ALA A 54 12.75 -7.61 3.87
N ALA A 55 11.98 -8.52 4.47
CA ALA A 55 11.23 -8.25 5.70
C ALA A 55 12.16 -7.92 6.88
N ARG A 56 13.26 -8.68 7.07
CA ARG A 56 14.24 -8.40 8.13
C ARG A 56 14.98 -7.09 7.93
N PHE A 57 15.35 -6.79 6.68
CA PHE A 57 16.06 -5.59 6.29
C PHE A 57 15.27 -4.31 6.58
N GLY A 58 13.97 -4.29 6.27
CA GLY A 58 13.14 -3.10 6.40
C GLY A 58 12.86 -2.71 7.85
N GLU A 59 13.02 -1.43 8.17
CA GLU A 59 12.42 -0.81 9.36
C GLU A 59 10.91 -0.62 9.12
N VAL A 60 10.56 -0.30 7.87
CA VAL A 60 9.23 -0.32 7.29
C VAL A 60 9.22 -1.34 6.16
N VAL A 61 8.14 -2.12 6.04
CA VAL A 61 7.99 -3.12 4.98
C VAL A 61 6.73 -2.87 4.18
N VAL A 62 6.88 -2.73 2.86
CA VAL A 62 5.77 -2.61 1.92
C VAL A 62 5.31 -4.00 1.49
N VAL A 63 4.02 -4.29 1.68
CA VAL A 63 3.38 -5.53 1.25
C VAL A 63 2.66 -5.26 -0.08
N ALA A 64 3.27 -5.68 -1.18
CA ALA A 64 2.83 -5.45 -2.56
C ALA A 64 2.68 -6.77 -3.34
N VAL A 65 2.01 -7.76 -2.72
CA VAL A 65 1.70 -9.07 -3.29
C VAL A 65 0.25 -9.14 -3.77
N PRO A 66 -0.12 -10.11 -4.64
CA PRO A 66 -1.52 -10.47 -4.85
C PRO A 66 -2.19 -10.81 -3.52
N PHE A 67 -3.47 -10.45 -3.35
CA PHE A 67 -4.15 -10.63 -2.07
C PHE A 67 -4.28 -12.11 -1.68
N SER A 68 -4.40 -13.02 -2.66
CA SER A 68 -4.36 -14.47 -2.43
C SER A 68 -3.03 -15.00 -1.86
N SER A 69 -1.99 -14.17 -1.77
CA SER A 69 -0.66 -14.56 -1.29
C SER A 69 -0.33 -14.03 0.11
N ILE A 70 -1.26 -13.37 0.81
CA ILE A 70 -0.98 -12.77 2.13
C ILE A 70 -0.59 -13.82 3.19
N ASP A 71 -1.12 -15.04 3.11
CA ASP A 71 -0.80 -16.12 4.05
C ASP A 71 0.61 -16.70 3.86
N ALA A 72 1.26 -16.40 2.72
CA ALA A 72 2.63 -16.82 2.45
C ALA A 72 3.68 -15.78 2.91
N LEU A 73 3.25 -14.69 3.52
CA LEU A 73 4.15 -13.65 4.02
C LEU A 73 4.97 -14.15 5.22
N PRO A 74 6.22 -13.67 5.39
CA PRO A 74 7.08 -14.11 6.48
C PRO A 74 6.70 -13.43 7.81
N ALA A 75 5.56 -13.81 8.40
CA ALA A 75 4.94 -13.15 9.55
C ALA A 75 5.93 -12.89 10.71
N ALA A 76 6.68 -13.90 11.15
CA ALA A 76 7.65 -13.77 12.23
C ALA A 76 8.79 -12.78 11.94
N ALA A 77 9.11 -12.50 10.67
CA ALA A 77 10.10 -11.48 10.31
C ALA A 77 9.54 -10.05 10.39
N LEU A 78 8.22 -9.91 10.51
CA LEU A 78 7.48 -8.65 10.57
C LEU A 78 7.04 -8.25 11.99
N ASP A 79 7.34 -9.09 12.99
CA ASP A 79 7.05 -8.80 14.39
C ASP A 79 7.65 -7.45 14.83
N GLY A 80 6.80 -6.59 15.39
CA GLY A 80 7.13 -5.24 15.82
C GLY A 80 7.40 -4.24 14.69
N LYS A 81 7.39 -4.65 13.42
CA LYS A 81 7.65 -3.76 12.28
C LYS A 81 6.38 -3.05 11.81
N ILE A 82 6.57 -1.98 11.05
CA ILE A 82 5.47 -1.34 10.32
C ILE A 82 5.30 -2.06 8.99
N ALA A 83 4.10 -2.55 8.72
CA ALA A 83 3.74 -3.16 7.44
C ALA A 83 2.77 -2.24 6.68
N ILE A 84 3.21 -1.69 5.56
CA ILE A 84 2.36 -0.90 4.67
C ILE A 84 1.59 -1.87 3.76
N ASP A 85 0.29 -1.97 3.98
CA ASP A 85 -0.63 -2.74 3.15
C ASP A 85 -1.01 -1.93 1.90
N THR A 86 -0.52 -2.37 0.73
CA THR A 86 -0.90 -1.82 -0.57
C THR A 86 -1.84 -2.76 -1.35
N CYS A 87 -2.32 -3.84 -0.73
CA CYS A 87 -3.10 -4.86 -1.39
C CYS A 87 -4.54 -4.39 -1.62
N ASN A 88 -5.15 -4.90 -2.68
CA ASN A 88 -6.59 -4.82 -2.93
C ASN A 88 -7.05 -6.23 -3.34
N HIS A 89 -8.26 -6.63 -2.95
CA HIS A 89 -8.87 -7.90 -3.37
C HIS A 89 -9.54 -7.76 -4.73
N TYR A 90 -9.25 -8.70 -5.62
CA TYR A 90 -9.82 -8.82 -6.95
C TYR A 90 -10.30 -10.27 -7.13
N PRO A 91 -11.60 -10.58 -7.03
CA PRO A 91 -12.12 -11.94 -7.10
C PRO A 91 -11.66 -12.72 -8.34
N GLU A 92 -11.50 -12.05 -9.48
CA GLU A 92 -11.05 -12.67 -10.72
C GLU A 92 -9.59 -13.15 -10.66
N ARG A 93 -8.78 -12.55 -9.78
CA ARG A 93 -7.37 -12.89 -9.54
C ARG A 93 -7.17 -13.74 -8.29
N ASP A 94 -7.91 -13.42 -7.23
CA ASP A 94 -7.68 -13.91 -5.87
C ASP A 94 -8.68 -14.98 -5.43
N GLY A 95 -9.74 -15.20 -6.22
CA GLY A 95 -10.88 -16.03 -5.84
C GLY A 95 -11.87 -15.28 -4.95
N GLU A 96 -13.09 -15.80 -4.87
CA GLU A 96 -14.12 -15.27 -3.97
C GLU A 96 -13.78 -15.55 -2.50
N ILE A 97 -13.98 -14.54 -1.65
CA ILE A 97 -13.75 -14.63 -0.20
C ILE A 97 -15.04 -14.21 0.49
N GLU A 98 -15.78 -15.19 1.03
CA GLU A 98 -17.10 -14.98 1.62
C GLU A 98 -17.11 -13.92 2.72
N ALA A 99 -16.07 -13.86 3.56
CA ALA A 99 -15.97 -12.86 4.63
C ALA A 99 -15.83 -11.42 4.10
N LEU A 100 -15.26 -11.24 2.90
CA LEU A 100 -15.21 -9.94 2.23
C LEU A 100 -16.54 -9.64 1.53
N ALA A 101 -17.13 -10.62 0.84
CA ALA A 101 -18.41 -10.48 0.15
C ALA A 101 -19.57 -10.14 1.10
N SER A 102 -19.56 -10.70 2.31
CA SER A 102 -20.54 -10.45 3.38
C SER A 102 -20.20 -9.23 4.25
N HIS A 103 -19.11 -8.51 3.95
CA HIS A 103 -18.60 -7.39 4.75
C HIS A 103 -18.29 -7.72 6.22
N ALA A 104 -18.10 -9.00 6.57
CA ALA A 104 -17.73 -9.43 7.92
C ALA A 104 -16.32 -9.01 8.33
N THR A 105 -15.46 -8.68 7.36
CA THR A 105 -14.08 -8.20 7.58
C THR A 105 -13.65 -7.23 6.47
N THR A 106 -12.45 -6.68 6.56
CA THR A 106 -11.77 -5.96 5.47
C THR A 106 -10.52 -6.70 5.01
N THR A 107 -10.07 -6.38 3.81
CA THR A 107 -8.79 -6.84 3.24
C THR A 107 -7.62 -6.59 4.19
N SER A 108 -7.53 -5.39 4.77
CA SER A 108 -6.47 -5.05 5.71
C SER A 108 -6.60 -5.77 7.04
N GLN A 109 -7.82 -6.04 7.51
CA GLN A 109 -8.02 -6.87 8.71
C GLN A 109 -7.59 -8.32 8.49
N LEU A 110 -7.84 -8.88 7.31
CA LEU A 110 -7.32 -10.20 6.93
C LEU A 110 -5.77 -10.21 6.86
N LEU A 111 -5.17 -9.17 6.28
CA LEU A 111 -3.71 -9.03 6.25
C LEU A 111 -3.12 -8.87 7.65
N ALA A 112 -3.76 -8.09 8.53
CA ALA A 112 -3.35 -7.97 9.94
C ALA A 112 -3.47 -9.31 10.68
N ALA A 113 -4.50 -10.12 10.40
CA ALA A 113 -4.62 -11.47 10.95
C ALA A 113 -3.50 -12.41 10.48
N ALA A 114 -3.04 -12.27 9.22
CA ALA A 114 -1.88 -13.01 8.70
C ALA A 114 -0.54 -12.52 9.28
N LEU A 115 -0.50 -11.30 9.82
CA LEU A 115 0.70 -10.64 10.34
C LEU A 115 0.49 -10.14 11.79
N PRO A 116 0.17 -11.02 12.76
CA PRO A 116 -0.31 -10.60 14.08
C PRO A 116 0.71 -9.79 14.91
N GLY A 117 2.01 -9.90 14.60
CA GLY A 117 3.05 -9.11 15.25
C GLY A 117 3.33 -7.75 14.58
N ALA A 118 2.78 -7.49 13.39
CA ALA A 118 3.06 -6.27 12.65
C ALA A 118 2.08 -5.14 12.99
N ARG A 119 2.57 -3.90 12.89
CA ARG A 119 1.74 -2.69 12.95
C ARG A 119 1.31 -2.33 11.52
N VAL A 120 0.14 -2.81 11.13
CA VAL A 120 -0.37 -2.67 9.76
C VAL A 120 -0.96 -1.27 9.55
N VAL A 121 -0.57 -0.63 8.44
CA VAL A 121 -1.17 0.61 7.95
C VAL A 121 -1.51 0.43 6.48
N LYS A 122 -2.77 0.62 6.11
CA LYS A 122 -3.17 0.63 4.71
C LYS A 122 -2.81 1.97 4.08
N ALA A 123 -2.06 1.97 2.98
CA ALA A 123 -1.73 3.15 2.21
C ALA A 123 -1.30 2.76 0.78
N PHE A 124 -1.26 3.73 -0.14
CA PHE A 124 -0.83 3.55 -1.54
C PHE A 124 -1.60 2.50 -2.37
N ASN A 125 -2.70 1.95 -1.84
CA ASN A 125 -3.56 1.01 -2.57
C ASN A 125 -4.54 1.73 -3.52
N ALA A 126 -4.90 2.99 -3.21
CA ALA A 126 -5.90 3.80 -3.91
C ALA A 126 -5.29 4.73 -4.98
N ILE A 127 -4.24 4.27 -5.67
CA ILE A 127 -3.55 4.98 -6.75
C ILE A 127 -2.99 3.99 -7.77
N LEU A 128 -2.98 4.38 -9.04
CA LEU A 128 -2.36 3.57 -10.08
C LEU A 128 -0.83 3.63 -9.95
N ALA A 129 -0.15 2.50 -10.19
CA ALA A 129 1.31 2.44 -10.07
C ALA A 129 2.04 3.47 -10.95
N ARG A 130 1.48 3.79 -12.14
CA ARG A 130 2.02 4.83 -13.01
C ARG A 130 1.91 6.21 -12.37
N ASP A 131 0.73 6.55 -11.88
CA ASP A 131 0.46 7.85 -11.25
C ASP A 131 1.27 8.04 -9.97
N LEU A 132 1.53 6.95 -9.25
CA LEU A 132 2.38 6.97 -8.06
C LEU A 132 3.80 7.47 -8.40
N GLU A 133 4.31 7.19 -9.60
CA GLU A 133 5.61 7.68 -10.06
C GLU A 133 5.55 9.09 -10.68
N THR A 134 4.39 9.54 -11.18
CA THR A 134 4.28 10.78 -11.98
C THR A 134 3.59 11.94 -11.30
N ASP A 135 2.73 11.70 -10.31
CA ASP A 135 1.83 12.71 -9.76
C ASP A 135 2.35 13.34 -8.46
N GLY A 136 3.45 12.81 -7.92
CA GLY A 136 4.10 13.37 -6.74
C GLY A 136 4.54 14.82 -6.99
N SER A 137 4.25 15.71 -6.04
CA SER A 137 4.62 17.12 -6.11
C SER A 137 5.16 17.64 -4.78
N ALA A 138 5.89 18.75 -4.84
CA ALA A 138 6.50 19.35 -3.65
C ALA A 138 5.43 19.75 -2.61
N PRO A 139 5.76 19.74 -1.31
CA PRO A 139 4.87 20.22 -0.26
C PRO A 139 4.30 21.61 -0.58
N HIS A 140 3.06 21.85 -0.17
CA HIS A 140 2.32 23.09 -0.41
C HIS A 140 2.01 23.44 -1.88
N THR A 141 2.20 22.49 -2.81
CA THR A 141 1.72 22.64 -4.19
C THR A 141 0.19 22.78 -4.19
N ALA A 142 -0.35 23.77 -4.92
CA ALA A 142 -1.79 23.96 -5.01
C ALA A 142 -2.45 22.72 -5.63
N LYS A 143 -3.53 22.22 -5.02
CA LYS A 143 -4.22 20.98 -5.42
C LYS A 143 -3.31 19.75 -5.49
N ARG A 144 -2.30 19.68 -4.61
CA ARG A 144 -1.46 18.50 -4.44
C ARG A 144 -2.35 17.27 -4.24
N ARG A 145 -2.06 16.21 -4.99
CA ARG A 145 -2.82 14.96 -4.94
C ARG A 145 -2.73 14.38 -3.52
N ALA A 146 -3.87 14.08 -2.94
CA ALA A 146 -3.97 13.47 -1.63
C ALA A 146 -4.11 11.95 -1.76
N LEU A 147 -3.64 11.23 -0.75
CA LEU A 147 -3.80 9.79 -0.63
C LEU A 147 -4.28 9.41 0.78
N PRO A 148 -5.27 8.50 0.88
CA PRO A 148 -5.78 8.06 2.16
C PRO A 148 -4.84 7.04 2.79
N PHE A 149 -4.82 7.01 4.13
CA PHE A 149 -4.21 5.93 4.90
C PHE A 149 -5.03 5.62 6.15
N ALA A 150 -4.94 4.40 6.66
CA ALA A 150 -5.67 3.97 7.85
C ALA A 150 -4.90 2.91 8.62
N GLY A 151 -5.01 2.92 9.96
CA GLY A 151 -4.31 1.98 10.83
C GLY A 151 -4.59 2.24 12.31
N ASP A 152 -4.35 1.22 13.14
CA ASP A 152 -4.72 1.27 14.56
C ASP A 152 -3.57 1.75 15.48
N ASP A 153 -2.33 1.78 14.96
CA ASP A 153 -1.16 2.28 15.68
C ASP A 153 -0.80 3.71 15.24
N GLU A 154 -0.95 4.66 16.16
CA GLU A 154 -0.69 6.09 15.91
C GLU A 154 0.78 6.38 15.54
N SER A 155 1.73 5.62 16.08
CA SER A 155 3.15 5.80 15.76
C SER A 155 3.46 5.34 14.34
N ALA A 156 2.88 4.21 13.92
CA ALA A 156 3.01 3.67 12.58
C ALA A 156 2.34 4.59 11.56
N LYS A 157 1.13 5.09 11.88
CA LYS A 157 0.42 6.08 11.07
C LYS A 157 1.25 7.34 10.81
N ARG A 158 1.95 7.87 11.82
CA ARG A 158 2.84 9.03 11.64
C ARG A 158 3.97 8.75 10.65
N VAL A 159 4.67 7.62 10.81
CA VAL A 159 5.74 7.22 9.89
C VAL A 159 5.23 7.09 8.45
N VAL A 160 4.06 6.48 8.26
CA VAL A 160 3.47 6.31 6.93
C VAL A 160 2.98 7.64 6.35
N SER A 161 2.41 8.52 7.18
CA SER A 161 2.04 9.88 6.79
C SER A 161 3.24 10.70 6.33
N GLU A 162 4.39 10.57 7.00
CA GLU A 162 5.64 11.22 6.61
C GLU A 162 6.18 10.66 5.29
N LEU A 163 6.04 9.35 5.04
CA LEU A 163 6.42 8.75 3.75
C LEU A 163 5.52 9.21 2.61
N LEU A 164 4.21 9.32 2.84
CA LEU A 164 3.26 9.88 1.86
C LEU A 164 3.67 11.30 1.46
N ASP A 165 3.96 12.15 2.45
CA ASP A 165 4.41 13.52 2.21
C ASP A 165 5.76 13.57 1.47
N GLN A 166 6.75 12.79 1.91
CA GLN A 166 8.05 12.69 1.23
C GLN A 166 7.90 12.21 -0.22
N PHE A 167 6.96 11.30 -0.49
CA PHE A 167 6.72 10.77 -1.82
C PHE A 167 5.87 11.68 -2.70
N GLY A 168 5.48 12.85 -2.19
CA GLY A 168 4.86 13.90 -3.00
C GLY A 168 3.34 13.99 -2.89
N PHE A 169 2.73 13.35 -1.89
CA PHE A 169 1.27 13.29 -1.73
C PHE A 169 0.81 13.87 -0.39
N ASP A 170 -0.35 14.53 -0.37
CA ASP A 170 -0.96 14.99 0.88
C ASP A 170 -1.56 13.80 1.64
N PRO A 171 -1.09 13.49 2.87
CA PRO A 171 -1.64 12.38 3.65
C PRO A 171 -3.02 12.74 4.21
N VAL A 172 -3.99 11.83 4.06
CA VAL A 172 -5.32 11.93 4.66
C VAL A 172 -5.60 10.73 5.55
N ASP A 173 -5.64 10.95 6.86
CA ASP A 173 -5.96 9.91 7.83
C ASP A 173 -7.45 9.54 7.73
N ALA A 174 -7.71 8.30 7.32
CA ALA A 174 -9.02 7.69 7.20
C ALA A 174 -9.34 6.80 8.41
N GLY A 175 -8.71 7.02 9.56
CA GLY A 175 -9.07 6.40 10.83
C GLY A 175 -8.49 5.00 11.04
N ALA A 176 -9.31 4.12 11.63
CA ALA A 176 -8.89 2.79 12.04
C ALA A 176 -8.66 1.87 10.84
N LEU A 177 -7.90 0.79 11.02
CA LEU A 177 -7.66 -0.19 9.95
C LEU A 177 -8.97 -0.81 9.43
N ALA A 178 -9.97 -0.94 10.32
CA ALA A 178 -11.31 -1.40 9.97
C ALA A 178 -12.07 -0.44 9.04
N ASP A 179 -11.66 0.83 8.93
CA ASP A 179 -12.25 1.84 8.05
C ASP A 179 -11.59 1.90 6.66
N SER A 180 -10.56 1.08 6.45
CA SER A 180 -9.76 1.10 5.22
C SER A 180 -10.54 0.72 3.96
N TRP A 181 -11.68 0.04 4.13
CA TRP A 181 -12.60 -0.28 3.06
C TRP A 181 -13.09 0.94 2.29
N ARG A 182 -13.10 2.14 2.88
CA ARG A 182 -13.60 3.37 2.24
C ARG A 182 -12.79 3.80 1.02
N PHE A 183 -11.56 3.29 0.90
CA PHE A 183 -10.65 3.56 -0.21
C PHE A 183 -10.13 2.28 -0.87
N GLU A 184 -10.91 1.20 -0.76
CA GLU A 184 -10.74 -0.03 -1.52
C GLU A 184 -11.36 0.04 -2.91
N ARG A 185 -11.15 -1.02 -3.71
CA ARG A 185 -11.76 -1.19 -5.03
C ARG A 185 -13.24 -0.80 -5.03
N ALA A 186 -13.64 -0.11 -6.10
CA ALA A 186 -15.01 0.33 -6.34
C ALA A 186 -15.57 1.32 -5.30
N LYS A 187 -14.73 1.99 -4.50
CA LYS A 187 -15.15 3.09 -3.63
C LYS A 187 -14.81 4.47 -4.20
N PRO A 188 -15.45 5.55 -3.73
CA PRO A 188 -15.41 6.86 -4.37
C PRO A 188 -14.01 7.47 -4.55
N VAL A 189 -13.03 7.09 -3.71
CA VAL A 189 -11.67 7.64 -3.78
C VAL A 189 -10.65 6.66 -4.38
N TYR A 190 -11.08 5.48 -4.82
CA TYR A 190 -10.18 4.46 -5.33
C TYR A 190 -9.58 4.86 -6.68
N CYS A 191 -8.27 5.12 -6.70
CA CYS A 191 -7.52 5.50 -7.90
C CYS A 191 -8.00 6.79 -8.59
N ILE A 192 -8.77 7.64 -7.90
CA ILE A 192 -9.19 8.96 -8.42
C ILE A 192 -8.19 10.01 -7.96
N ALA A 193 -7.77 10.90 -8.87
CA ALA A 193 -6.89 12.02 -8.54
C ALA A 193 -7.69 13.13 -7.85
N LEU A 194 -7.56 13.22 -6.53
CA LEU A 194 -8.23 14.20 -5.68
C LEU A 194 -7.19 14.99 -4.89
N ASP A 195 -7.47 16.26 -4.62
CA ASP A 195 -6.76 17.00 -3.57
C ASP A 195 -7.30 16.63 -2.18
N ARG A 196 -6.75 17.26 -1.13
CA ARG A 196 -7.16 16.97 0.25
C ARG A 196 -8.65 17.17 0.50
N ALA A 197 -9.26 18.21 -0.08
CA ALA A 197 -10.67 18.49 0.13
C ALA A 197 -11.54 17.42 -0.54
N GLY A 198 -11.26 17.11 -1.80
CA GLY A 198 -11.96 16.05 -2.53
C GLY A 198 -11.78 14.67 -1.88
N MET A 199 -10.59 14.36 -1.35
CA MET A 199 -10.33 13.10 -0.65
C MET A 199 -11.20 12.96 0.61
N LEU A 200 -11.32 14.02 1.42
CA LEU A 200 -12.16 14.01 2.61
C LEU A 200 -13.65 13.84 2.26
N GLU A 201 -14.13 14.55 1.23
CA GLU A 201 -15.50 14.42 0.74
C GLU A 201 -15.80 13.00 0.22
N GLY A 202 -14.90 12.44 -0.59
CA GLY A 202 -15.05 11.10 -1.14
C GLY A 202 -15.03 10.01 -0.07
N LEU A 203 -14.15 10.13 0.94
CA LEU A 203 -14.12 9.23 2.08
C LEU A 203 -15.41 9.30 2.91
N ALA A 204 -15.97 10.51 3.09
CA ALA A 204 -17.23 10.70 3.81
C ALA A 204 -18.44 10.16 3.03
N ALA A 205 -18.39 10.20 1.69
CA ALA A 205 -19.45 9.69 0.82
C ALA A 205 -19.42 8.16 0.64
N ALA A 206 -18.35 7.49 1.04
CA ALA A 206 -18.21 6.04 0.89
C ALA A 206 -19.28 5.30 1.71
N GLN A 207 -20.07 4.45 1.04
CA GLN A 207 -21.05 3.57 1.66
C GLN A 207 -20.61 2.12 1.50
N ARG A 208 -20.78 1.31 2.54
CA ARG A 208 -20.22 -0.04 2.60
C ARG A 208 -20.80 -0.95 1.51
N ASP A 209 -22.11 -0.87 1.31
CA ASP A 209 -22.86 -1.74 0.38
C ASP A 209 -23.04 -1.16 -1.03
N VAL A 210 -22.41 -0.01 -1.31
CA VAL A 210 -22.49 0.64 -2.63
C VAL A 210 -21.14 0.60 -3.32
N GLU A 211 -21.13 0.09 -4.55
CA GLU A 211 -19.98 0.12 -5.44
C GLU A 211 -20.15 1.22 -6.50
N MET A 212 -19.03 1.87 -6.84
CA MET A 212 -18.92 2.75 -8.00
C MET A 212 -18.93 1.92 -9.29
N ALA A 213 -19.39 2.54 -10.38
CA ALA A 213 -19.39 1.89 -11.69
C ALA A 213 -17.98 1.42 -12.08
N HIS A 214 -17.89 0.24 -12.70
CA HIS A 214 -16.60 -0.30 -13.16
C HIS A 214 -15.88 0.70 -14.06
N GLY A 215 -14.61 1.00 -13.73
CA GLY A 215 -13.78 1.92 -14.50
C GLY A 215 -13.96 3.40 -14.16
N SER A 216 -14.71 3.76 -13.11
CA SER A 216 -14.87 5.14 -12.62
C SER A 216 -13.55 5.86 -12.29
N TRP A 217 -12.45 5.11 -12.17
CA TRP A 217 -11.09 5.61 -11.90
C TRP A 217 -10.26 5.87 -13.17
N ARG A 218 -10.81 5.63 -14.36
CA ARG A 218 -10.08 5.76 -15.64
C ARG A 218 -10.12 7.18 -16.25
N HIS A 219 -10.63 8.16 -15.50
CA HIS A 219 -10.89 9.52 -15.98
C HIS A 219 -9.74 10.47 -15.69
#